data_AF-A0A1A9UJX0-F1
#
_entry.id   AF-A0A1A9UJX0-F1
#
_cell.length_a   1.000
_cell.length_b   1.000
_cell.length_c   1.000
_cell.angle_alpha   90.00
_cell.angle_beta   90.00
_cell.angle_gamma   90.00
#
_symmetry.space_group_name_H-M   'P 1'
#
loop_
_entity.id
_entity.type
_entity.pdbx_description
1 polymer ?
#
loop_
_entity_poly.entity_id
_entity_poly.type
_entity_poly.pdbx_seq_one_letter_code
_entity_poly.pdbx_strand_id
1 'polypeptide(L)'
;MPNKMAANETTLGKLTAESIKRKERLQQLREKAQKSDKDENGQAKLPRPVFRSYKPQNDIINGEILPQEPTGDIEIAIESQMELLEQPMVVEEIDITDLAPRKPDWDLKRDVAKKLKRLERRTEKAITELIRERLKKNQDKEDISKIVNVGVAQAVTSLPEDE
;
A
#
# COMPACT_ATOMS: atom_id res chain seq x y z
N MET A 1 -18.81 27.54 -95.36
CA MET A 1 -18.87 26.44 -94.37
C MET A 1 -17.46 26.15 -93.88
N PRO A 2 -17.18 26.14 -92.57
CA PRO A 2 -15.81 25.94 -92.06
C PRO A 2 -15.32 24.50 -92.29
N ASN A 3 -14.06 24.38 -92.71
CA ASN A 3 -13.46 23.21 -93.35
C ASN A 3 -13.13 22.10 -92.33
N LYS A 4 -13.65 20.89 -92.55
CA LYS A 4 -13.57 19.71 -91.65
C LYS A 4 -12.14 19.15 -91.48
N MET A 5 -11.21 19.51 -92.37
CA MET A 5 -9.81 19.07 -92.34
C MET A 5 -8.97 19.78 -91.26
N ALA A 6 -9.24 21.05 -90.96
CA ALA A 6 -8.46 21.83 -89.98
C ALA A 6 -8.67 21.37 -88.53
N ALA A 7 -9.84 20.78 -88.22
CA ALA A 7 -10.12 20.27 -86.88
C ALA A 7 -9.23 19.06 -86.53
N ASN A 8 -8.97 18.18 -87.50
CA ASN A 8 -8.23 16.93 -87.29
C ASN A 8 -6.73 17.17 -86.99
N GLU A 9 -6.11 18.16 -87.63
CA GLU A 9 -4.69 18.49 -87.39
C GLU A 9 -4.46 19.08 -85.99
N THR A 10 -5.40 19.91 -85.51
CA THR A 10 -5.32 20.44 -84.13
C THR A 10 -5.57 19.35 -83.08
N THR A 11 -6.40 18.35 -83.37
CA THR A 11 -6.60 17.19 -82.48
C THR A 11 -5.40 16.24 -82.47
N LEU A 12 -4.71 16.05 -83.60
CA LEU A 12 -3.48 15.27 -83.68
C LEU A 12 -2.36 15.94 -82.87
N GLY A 13 -2.22 17.27 -82.94
CA GLY A 13 -1.27 18.03 -82.11
C GLY A 13 -1.59 18.01 -80.60
N LYS A 14 -2.88 18.01 -80.22
CA LYS A 14 -3.29 17.87 -78.81
C LYS A 14 -3.00 16.47 -78.26
N LEU A 15 -3.26 15.43 -79.06
CA LEU A 15 -3.02 14.03 -78.68
C LEU A 15 -1.52 13.73 -78.50
N THR A 16 -0.65 14.26 -79.37
CA THR A 16 0.80 14.10 -79.25
C THR A 16 1.35 14.83 -78.01
N ALA A 17 0.88 16.05 -77.74
CA ALA A 17 1.27 16.81 -76.54
C ALA A 17 0.87 16.09 -75.24
N GLU A 18 -0.32 15.50 -75.20
CA GLU A 18 -0.81 14.76 -74.03
C GLU A 18 -0.07 13.42 -73.82
N SER A 19 0.32 12.76 -74.91
CA SER A 19 1.14 11.55 -74.88
C SER A 19 2.54 11.81 -74.29
N ILE A 20 3.16 12.94 -74.62
CA ILE A 20 4.46 13.35 -74.08
C ILE A 20 4.36 13.63 -72.58
N LYS A 21 3.34 14.38 -72.15
CA LYS A 21 3.08 14.65 -70.71
C LYS A 21 2.88 13.37 -69.90
N ARG A 22 2.16 12.39 -70.44
CA ARG A 22 1.98 11.08 -69.79
C ARG A 22 3.29 10.31 -69.68
N LYS A 23 4.11 10.33 -70.74
CA LYS A 23 5.43 9.68 -70.77
C LYS A 23 6.36 10.27 -69.70
N GLU A 24 6.42 11.60 -69.60
CA GLU A 24 7.22 12.30 -68.59
C GLU A 24 6.76 11.96 -67.17
N ARG A 25 5.44 11.97 -66.91
CA ARG A 25 4.89 11.62 -65.60
C ARG A 25 5.22 10.17 -65.20
N LEU A 26 5.13 9.23 -66.14
CA LEU A 26 5.50 7.82 -65.90
C LEU A 26 7.00 7.66 -65.66
N GLN A 27 7.83 8.44 -66.35
CA GLN A 27 9.27 8.44 -66.14
C GLN A 27 9.65 8.96 -64.75
N GLN A 28 9.03 10.06 -64.30
CA GLN A 28 9.21 10.58 -62.94
C GLN A 28 8.78 9.58 -61.85
N LEU A 29 7.66 8.88 -62.05
CA LEU A 29 7.21 7.81 -61.15
C LEU A 29 8.21 6.66 -61.09
N ARG A 30 8.77 6.26 -62.25
CA ARG A 30 9.76 5.19 -62.34
C ARG A 30 11.09 5.58 -61.70
N GLU A 31 11.55 6.83 -61.87
CA GLU A 31 12.75 7.35 -61.21
C GLU A 31 12.57 7.47 -59.69
N LYS A 32 11.37 7.84 -59.21
CA LYS A 32 11.07 7.92 -57.78
C LYS A 32 11.05 6.52 -57.13
N ALA A 33 10.50 5.52 -57.82
CA ALA A 33 10.53 4.12 -57.36
C ALA A 33 11.96 3.56 -57.35
N GLN A 34 12.78 3.87 -58.37
CA GLN A 34 14.18 3.44 -58.37
C GLN A 34 15.07 4.19 -57.36
N LYS A 35 14.70 5.41 -56.94
CA LYS A 35 15.37 6.09 -55.83
C LYS A 35 15.02 5.47 -54.48
N SER A 36 13.76 5.10 -54.24
CA SER A 36 13.39 4.41 -52.99
C SER A 36 14.09 3.05 -52.85
N ASP A 37 14.27 2.30 -53.94
CA ASP A 37 14.99 1.02 -53.91
C ASP A 37 16.52 1.17 -53.78
N LYS A 38 17.07 2.34 -54.14
CA LYS A 38 18.52 2.62 -54.01
C LYS A 38 18.93 3.09 -52.62
N ASP A 39 18.01 3.65 -51.84
CA ASP A 39 18.29 4.08 -50.47
C ASP A 39 18.25 2.93 -49.46
N GLU A 40 17.75 1.74 -49.83
CA GLU A 40 17.78 0.55 -48.97
C GLU A 40 19.07 -0.28 -49.06
N ASN A 41 20.01 0.08 -49.95
CA ASN A 41 21.29 -0.63 -50.11
C ASN A 41 22.52 0.15 -49.59
N GLY A 42 22.29 1.22 -48.82
CA GLY A 42 23.31 1.87 -48.02
C GLY A 42 23.24 1.32 -46.60
N GLN A 43 24.26 0.58 -46.15
CA GLN A 43 24.43 0.23 -44.74
C GLN A 43 24.27 1.50 -43.88
N ALA A 44 23.08 1.70 -43.32
CA ALA A 44 22.82 2.75 -42.37
C ALA A 44 23.78 2.50 -41.21
N LYS A 45 24.79 3.35 -41.04
CA LYS A 45 25.70 3.29 -39.89
C LYS A 45 24.85 3.51 -38.65
N LEU A 46 24.46 2.42 -38.00
CA LEU A 46 23.70 2.45 -36.76
C LEU A 46 24.49 3.25 -35.71
N PRO A 47 23.82 4.04 -34.87
CA PRO A 47 24.48 4.75 -33.78
C PRO A 47 25.18 3.74 -32.86
N ARG A 48 26.37 4.09 -32.35
CA ARG A 48 27.14 3.22 -31.45
C ARG A 48 26.40 3.05 -30.12
N PRO A 49 26.37 1.83 -29.56
CA PRO A 49 25.71 1.58 -28.28
C PRO A 49 26.44 2.29 -27.13
N VAL A 50 25.68 2.85 -26.19
CA VAL A 50 26.18 3.47 -24.95
C VAL A 50 25.90 2.54 -23.79
N PHE A 51 26.95 2.11 -23.07
CA PHE A 51 26.83 1.16 -21.97
C PHE A 51 26.79 1.89 -20.63
N ARG A 52 25.75 1.60 -19.83
CA ARG A 52 25.48 2.24 -18.53
C ARG A 52 25.76 1.33 -17.34
N SER A 53 25.47 0.04 -17.47
CA SER A 53 25.48 -0.92 -16.34
C SER A 53 26.62 -1.94 -16.38
N TYR A 54 27.36 -2.06 -17.48
CA TYR A 54 28.43 -3.04 -17.63
C TYR A 54 29.53 -2.55 -18.57
N LYS A 55 30.72 -3.15 -18.43
CA LYS A 55 31.85 -2.95 -19.34
C LYS A 55 31.93 -4.12 -20.31
N PRO A 56 31.74 -3.93 -21.62
CA PRO A 56 31.89 -5.01 -22.58
C PRO A 56 33.35 -5.50 -22.59
N GLN A 57 33.56 -6.83 -22.60
CA GLN A 57 34.89 -7.45 -22.60
C GLN A 57 35.46 -7.70 -24.02
N ASN A 58 34.63 -7.56 -25.07
CA ASN A 58 34.99 -7.93 -26.43
C ASN A 58 35.24 -6.71 -27.33
N ASP A 59 36.35 -6.73 -28.10
CA ASP A 59 36.78 -5.64 -29.00
C ASP A 59 35.79 -5.28 -30.12
N ILE A 60 34.83 -6.16 -30.39
CA ILE A 60 33.80 -5.99 -31.43
C ILE A 60 32.72 -4.99 -30.97
N ILE A 61 32.55 -4.82 -29.65
CA ILE A 61 31.47 -4.06 -29.03
C ILE A 61 32.08 -2.89 -28.22
N ASN A 62 33.04 -2.20 -28.83
CA ASN A 62 33.62 -0.99 -28.25
C ASN A 62 32.62 0.18 -28.41
N GLY A 63 31.76 0.33 -27.41
CA GLY A 63 30.84 1.47 -27.26
C GLY A 63 31.38 2.53 -26.31
N GLU A 64 30.72 3.68 -26.26
CA GLU A 64 31.02 4.74 -25.29
C GLU A 64 30.48 4.32 -23.91
N ILE A 65 31.34 4.31 -22.89
CA ILE A 65 30.98 3.93 -21.52
C ILE A 65 30.81 5.22 -20.72
N LEU A 66 29.62 5.41 -20.15
CA LEU A 66 29.38 6.54 -19.26
C LEU A 66 30.05 6.28 -17.91
N PRO A 67 30.64 7.31 -17.27
CA PRO A 67 31.19 7.17 -15.93
C PRO A 67 30.06 6.78 -14.97
N GLN A 68 30.26 5.65 -14.28
CA GLN A 68 29.36 5.21 -13.22
C GLN A 68 29.65 6.06 -11.97
N GLU A 69 28.61 6.64 -11.38
CA GLU A 69 28.75 7.25 -10.06
C GLU A 69 29.19 6.16 -9.06
N PRO A 70 30.17 6.45 -8.20
CA PRO A 70 30.56 5.49 -7.18
C PRO A 70 29.33 5.18 -6.33
N THR A 71 29.02 3.89 -6.18
CA THR A 71 28.09 3.45 -5.14
C THR A 71 28.62 4.01 -3.82
N GLY A 72 27.78 4.71 -3.06
CA GLY A 72 28.17 5.30 -1.78
C GLY A 72 28.84 4.27 -0.86
N ASP A 73 29.53 4.74 0.18
CA ASP A 73 30.39 3.93 1.02
C ASP A 73 29.58 2.80 1.71
N ILE A 74 29.65 1.61 1.12
CA ILE A 74 28.94 0.40 1.55
C ILE A 74 29.36 0.03 2.97
N GLU A 75 30.61 0.35 3.32
CA GLU A 75 31.21 0.17 4.64
C GLU A 75 30.40 0.90 5.72
N ILE A 76 30.01 2.15 5.48
CA ILE A 76 29.20 2.96 6.42
C ILE A 76 27.81 2.36 6.61
N ALA A 77 27.19 1.87 5.52
CA ALA A 77 25.87 1.24 5.59
C ALA A 77 25.91 -0.07 6.39
N ILE A 78 26.97 -0.87 6.22
CA ILE A 78 27.17 -2.11 6.98
C ILE A 78 27.42 -1.79 8.45
N GLU A 79 28.27 -0.81 8.74
CA GLU A 79 28.59 -0.39 10.12
C GLU A 79 27.35 0.10 10.86
N SER A 80 26.49 0.89 10.22
CA SER A 80 25.21 1.33 10.80
C SER A 80 24.26 0.17 11.12
N GLN A 81 24.28 -0.90 10.33
CA GLN A 81 23.45 -2.09 10.58
C GLN A 81 24.02 -2.94 11.71
N MET A 82 25.35 -3.05 11.80
CA MET A 82 26.03 -3.73 12.91
C MET A 82 25.78 -3.00 14.23
N GLU A 83 25.85 -1.67 14.25
CA GLU A 83 25.55 -0.86 15.44
C GLU A 83 24.09 -1.05 15.90
N LEU A 84 23.14 -1.13 14.95
CA LEU A 84 21.73 -1.37 15.27
C LEU A 84 21.48 -2.78 15.84
N LEU A 85 22.29 -3.76 15.45
CA LEU A 85 22.25 -5.13 15.95
C LEU A 85 22.94 -5.29 17.32
N GLU A 86 23.99 -4.49 17.58
CA GLU A 86 24.68 -4.47 18.87
C GLU A 86 23.86 -3.82 19.98
N GLN A 87 22.95 -2.90 19.63
CA GLN A 87 22.00 -2.36 20.59
C GLN A 87 21.17 -3.52 21.16
N PRO A 88 21.29 -3.83 22.47
CA PRO A 88 20.52 -4.90 23.06
C PRO A 88 19.05 -4.52 22.90
N MET A 89 18.33 -5.28 22.09
CA MET A 89 16.88 -5.14 22.00
C MET A 89 16.38 -5.35 23.43
N VAL A 90 15.98 -4.27 24.11
CA VAL A 90 15.36 -4.35 25.43
C VAL A 90 13.99 -4.94 25.16
N VAL A 91 13.94 -6.27 25.12
CA VAL A 91 12.70 -7.01 25.14
C VAL A 91 12.16 -6.78 26.54
N GLU A 92 11.27 -5.80 26.68
CA GLU A 92 10.34 -5.77 27.81
C GLU A 92 9.75 -7.18 27.89
N GLU A 93 10.03 -7.87 29.00
CA GLU A 93 9.66 -9.26 29.21
C GLU A 93 8.20 -9.45 28.80
N ILE A 94 8.00 -10.13 27.67
CA ILE A 94 6.69 -10.26 27.07
C ILE A 94 5.90 -11.19 28.00
N ASP A 95 4.89 -10.63 28.68
CA ASP A 95 4.06 -11.37 29.61
C ASP A 95 3.40 -12.56 28.89
N ILE A 96 3.84 -13.78 29.22
CA ILE A 96 3.42 -15.04 28.58
C ILE A 96 1.91 -15.27 28.74
N THR A 97 1.29 -14.60 29.70
CA THR A 97 -0.16 -14.63 29.95
C THR A 97 -0.98 -13.87 28.91
N ASP A 98 -0.39 -12.86 28.25
CA ASP A 98 -1.02 -12.10 27.18
C ASP A 98 -0.89 -12.80 25.82
N LEU A 99 0.14 -13.63 25.65
CA LEU A 99 0.40 -14.39 24.43
C LEU A 99 -0.47 -15.66 24.33
N ALA A 100 -1.01 -16.13 25.45
CA ALA A 100 -1.86 -17.33 25.49
C ALA A 100 -3.27 -17.07 24.92
N PRO A 101 -3.93 -18.08 24.31
CA PRO A 101 -5.31 -17.96 23.88
C PRO A 101 -6.22 -17.69 25.09
N ARG A 102 -6.87 -16.52 25.11
CA ARG A 102 -7.80 -16.14 26.17
C ARG A 102 -9.16 -16.84 25.99
N LYS A 103 -9.92 -16.98 27.08
CA LYS A 103 -11.31 -17.49 27.05
C LYS A 103 -12.18 -16.60 26.17
N PRO A 104 -13.12 -17.12 25.36
CA PRO A 104 -13.96 -16.30 24.48
C PRO A 104 -14.72 -15.18 25.22
N ASP A 105 -15.10 -15.39 26.48
CA ASP A 105 -15.84 -14.42 27.29
C ASP A 105 -14.97 -13.34 27.94
N TRP A 106 -13.64 -13.36 27.74
CA TRP A 106 -12.72 -12.45 28.44
C TRP A 106 -12.99 -10.98 28.15
N ASP A 107 -13.34 -10.69 26.89
CA ASP A 107 -13.63 -9.36 26.40
C ASP A 107 -14.95 -8.84 27.00
N LEU A 108 -15.97 -9.71 27.01
CA LEU A 108 -17.26 -9.43 27.62
C LEU A 108 -17.11 -9.13 29.12
N LYS A 109 -16.31 -9.91 29.84
CA LYS A 109 -16.04 -9.70 31.26
C LYS A 109 -15.34 -8.37 31.51
N ARG A 110 -14.33 -8.02 30.71
CA ARG A 110 -13.61 -6.74 30.84
C ARG A 110 -14.54 -5.55 30.65
N ASP A 111 -15.35 -5.59 29.60
CA ASP A 111 -16.23 -4.47 29.24
C ASP A 111 -17.41 -4.31 30.21
N VAL A 112 -17.91 -5.42 30.77
CA VAL A 112 -18.98 -5.43 31.78
C VAL A 112 -18.45 -5.07 33.18
N ALA A 113 -17.20 -5.42 33.52
CA ALA A 113 -16.63 -5.18 34.86
C ALA A 113 -16.68 -3.70 35.28
N LYS A 114 -16.40 -2.77 34.36
CA LYS A 114 -16.48 -1.32 34.65
C LYS A 114 -17.90 -0.87 34.98
N LYS A 115 -18.91 -1.45 34.31
CA LYS A 115 -20.33 -1.15 34.54
C LYS A 115 -20.79 -1.74 35.88
N LEU A 116 -20.41 -3.00 36.16
CA LEU A 116 -20.71 -3.67 37.43
C LEU A 116 -20.11 -2.92 38.61
N LYS A 117 -18.83 -2.53 38.56
CA LYS A 117 -18.18 -1.74 39.63
C LYS A 117 -18.92 -0.43 39.93
N ARG A 118 -19.46 0.23 38.90
CA ARG A 118 -20.24 1.47 39.07
C ARG A 118 -21.64 1.19 39.62
N LEU A 119 -22.23 0.04 39.30
CA LEU A 119 -23.52 -0.39 39.81
C LEU A 119 -23.40 -0.82 41.27
N GLU A 120 -22.40 -1.63 41.60
CA GLU A 120 -22.06 -2.11 42.94
C GLU A 120 -21.92 -0.97 43.95
N ARG A 121 -21.16 0.08 43.61
CA ARG A 121 -21.04 1.28 44.46
C ARG A 121 -22.38 1.98 44.72
N ARG A 122 -23.30 1.95 43.75
CA ARG A 122 -24.65 2.54 43.92
C ARG A 122 -25.56 1.63 44.71
N THR A 123 -25.46 0.31 44.52
CA THR A 123 -26.24 -0.66 45.29
C THR A 123 -25.81 -0.65 46.74
N GLU A 124 -24.51 -0.60 47.03
CA GLU A 124 -23.99 -0.41 48.40
C GLU A 124 -24.51 0.90 49.01
N LYS A 125 -24.48 2.00 48.25
CA LYS A 125 -25.03 3.28 48.72
C LYS A 125 -26.53 3.18 49.00
N ALA A 126 -27.30 2.54 48.14
CA ALA A 126 -28.73 2.34 48.34
C ALA A 126 -29.01 1.41 49.53
N ILE A 127 -28.22 0.34 49.71
CA ILE A 127 -28.30 -0.58 50.85
C ILE A 127 -28.02 0.17 52.15
N THR A 128 -26.93 0.96 52.20
CA THR A 128 -26.60 1.75 53.39
C THR A 128 -27.66 2.80 53.72
N GLU A 129 -28.25 3.43 52.73
CA GLU A 129 -29.37 4.37 52.90
C GLU A 129 -30.63 3.65 53.41
N LEU A 130 -31.00 2.50 52.81
CA LEU A 130 -32.11 1.67 53.26
C LEU A 130 -31.92 1.19 54.71
N ILE A 131 -30.69 0.78 55.08
CA ILE A 131 -30.35 0.40 56.45
C ILE A 131 -30.52 1.61 57.37
N ARG A 132 -30.01 2.80 57.00
CA ARG A 132 -30.18 4.02 57.81
C ARG A 132 -31.65 4.38 58.02
N GLU A 133 -32.48 4.29 56.98
CA GLU A 133 -33.92 4.53 57.10
C GLU A 133 -34.60 3.51 58.00
N ARG A 134 -34.29 2.22 57.82
CA ARG A 134 -34.81 1.14 58.67
C ARG A 134 -34.38 1.35 60.13
N LEU A 135 -33.14 1.74 60.37
CA LEU A 135 -32.64 2.05 61.71
C LEU A 135 -33.41 3.23 62.31
N LYS A 136 -33.60 4.34 61.58
CA LYS A 136 -34.38 5.49 62.06
C LYS A 136 -35.84 5.14 62.36
N LYS A 137 -36.50 4.37 61.49
CA LYS A 137 -37.90 3.92 61.69
C LYS A 137 -38.05 2.95 62.85
N ASN A 138 -37.01 2.17 63.15
CA ASN A 138 -36.99 1.25 64.27
C ASN A 138 -36.37 1.87 65.54
N GLN A 139 -35.74 3.04 65.49
CA GLN A 139 -35.19 3.70 66.69
C GLN A 139 -36.28 4.07 67.69
N ASP A 140 -37.52 4.24 67.22
CA ASP A 140 -38.72 4.36 68.05
C ASP A 140 -39.11 3.05 68.77
N LYS A 141 -38.46 1.93 68.42
CA LYS A 141 -38.62 0.59 69.01
C LYS A 141 -37.25 0.12 69.49
N GLU A 142 -36.89 0.55 70.69
CA GLU A 142 -35.65 0.21 71.39
C GLU A 142 -35.22 -1.25 71.17
N ASP A 143 -33.90 -1.49 70.99
CA ASP A 143 -33.20 -2.80 70.89
C ASP A 143 -32.60 -3.26 69.54
N ILE A 144 -32.34 -2.36 68.58
CA ILE A 144 -31.72 -2.77 67.31
C ILE A 144 -30.24 -3.16 67.46
N SER A 145 -29.50 -2.51 68.36
CA SER A 145 -28.08 -2.82 68.61
C SER A 145 -27.89 -4.25 69.11
N LYS A 146 -28.84 -4.78 69.89
CA LYS A 146 -28.84 -6.17 70.36
C LYS A 146 -29.10 -7.13 69.19
N ILE A 147 -30.09 -6.84 68.33
CA ILE A 147 -30.45 -7.69 67.17
C ILE A 147 -29.31 -7.77 66.14
N VAL A 148 -28.63 -6.66 65.87
CA VAL A 148 -27.49 -6.63 64.92
C VAL A 148 -26.33 -7.47 65.45
N ASN A 149 -26.02 -7.38 66.74
CA ASN A 149 -24.97 -8.21 67.35
C ASN A 149 -25.31 -9.70 67.32
N VAL A 150 -26.58 -10.08 67.50
CA VAL A 150 -27.02 -11.48 67.37
C VAL A 150 -26.92 -11.97 65.92
N GLY A 151 -27.36 -11.18 64.94
CA GLY A 151 -27.32 -11.56 63.53
C GLY A 151 -25.89 -11.68 62.99
N VAL A 152 -24.97 -10.81 63.42
CA VAL A 152 -23.55 -10.89 63.03
C VAL A 152 -22.89 -12.12 63.66
N ALA A 153 -23.14 -12.41 64.94
CA ALA A 153 -22.62 -13.63 65.57
C ALA A 153 -23.12 -14.90 64.87
N GLN A 154 -24.39 -14.93 64.48
CA GLN A 154 -25.00 -16.07 63.79
C GLN A 154 -24.47 -16.26 62.37
N ALA A 155 -24.19 -15.17 61.64
CA ALA A 155 -23.57 -15.22 60.32
C ALA A 155 -22.13 -15.75 60.38
N VAL A 156 -21.35 -15.33 61.37
CA VAL A 156 -19.97 -15.82 61.59
C VAL A 156 -19.96 -17.32 61.91
N THR A 157 -20.93 -17.81 62.70
CA THR A 157 -21.05 -19.25 62.98
C THR A 157 -21.55 -20.10 61.81
N SER A 158 -22.14 -19.46 60.78
CA SER A 158 -22.74 -20.15 59.63
C SER A 158 -21.86 -20.20 58.38
N LEU A 159 -20.67 -19.59 58.44
CA LEU A 159 -19.65 -19.77 57.42
C LEU A 159 -19.02 -21.16 57.63
N PRO A 160 -19.08 -22.07 56.66
CA PRO A 160 -18.30 -23.30 56.74
C PRO A 160 -16.82 -22.91 56.72
N GLU A 161 -16.12 -23.25 57.80
CA GLU A 161 -14.66 -23.28 57.81
C GLU A 161 -14.24 -24.42 56.88
N ASP A 162 -13.85 -24.08 55.65
CA ASP A 162 -13.23 -25.02 54.73
C ASP A 162 -11.78 -24.59 54.45
N GLU A 163 -10.89 -25.60 54.55
CA GLU A 163 -9.44 -25.66 54.32
C GLU A 163 -8.99 -25.18 52.93
#